data_AF-A0AAD3NE59-F1
#
_entry.id   AF-A0AAD3NE59-F1
#
_cell.length_a   1.000
_cell.length_b   1.000
_cell.length_c   1.000
_cell.angle_alpha   90.00
_cell.angle_beta   90.00
_cell.angle_gamma   90.00
#
_symmetry.space_group_name_H-M   'P 1'
#
loop_
_entity.id
_entity.type
_entity.pdbx_description
1 polymer ?
#
loop_
_entity_poly.entity_id
_entity_poly.type
_entity_poly.pdbx_seq_one_letter_code
_entity_poly.pdbx_strand_id
1 'polypeptide(L)'
;FLVKLKIMDYSLLLGIHDVGRAEREEEEGEEVSNEEEQEAENGLAPGATVGSYGTSPEGIAGYMSSCKPLGPGEFDPYVDVYAVGSCSGAPQREVYFMGLIDVLTQYDTKKKAAHAAKTVKHGAGAEISTVHPEQYAKRFRDFISNIFA
;
A
#
# COMPACT_ATOMS: atom_id res chain seq x y z
N PHE A 1 0.95 -12.91 17.29
CA PHE A 1 0.75 -14.09 16.44
C PHE A 1 2.06 -14.54 15.79
N LEU A 2 2.68 -13.71 14.93
CA LEU A 2 3.93 -14.04 14.18
C LEU A 2 5.07 -14.58 15.06
N VAL A 3 5.28 -13.98 16.25
CA VAL A 3 6.27 -14.45 17.23
C VAL A 3 6.06 -15.92 17.63
N LYS A 4 4.81 -16.35 17.86
CA LYS A 4 4.49 -17.75 18.23
C LYS A 4 4.84 -18.74 17.11
N LEU A 5 4.74 -18.29 15.87
CA LEU A 5 5.13 -19.05 14.68
C LEU A 5 6.63 -18.91 14.34
N LYS A 6 7.39 -18.20 15.19
CA LYS A 6 8.81 -17.90 14.97
C LYS A 6 9.08 -17.18 13.64
N ILE A 7 8.13 -16.38 13.16
CA ILE A 7 8.30 -15.56 11.95
C ILE A 7 9.03 -14.26 12.32
N MET A 8 9.96 -13.84 11.46
CA MET A 8 10.77 -12.64 11.59
C MET A 8 10.94 -11.94 10.23
N ASP A 9 11.67 -10.83 10.19
CA ASP A 9 12.02 -10.10 8.96
C ASP A 9 10.81 -9.64 8.11
N TYR A 10 9.66 -9.38 8.76
CA TYR A 10 8.45 -8.87 8.12
C TYR A 10 8.41 -7.34 8.12
N SER A 11 7.87 -6.75 7.05
CA SER A 11 7.78 -5.30 6.91
C SER A 11 6.34 -4.80 7.04
N LEU A 12 6.17 -3.51 7.37
CA LEU A 12 4.91 -2.82 7.17
C LEU A 12 4.95 -2.15 5.80
N LEU A 13 4.04 -2.52 4.91
CA LEU A 13 3.76 -1.77 3.70
C LEU A 13 2.80 -0.64 4.05
N LEU A 14 3.17 0.59 3.69
CA LEU A 14 2.33 1.79 3.82
C LEU A 14 2.22 2.45 2.44
N GLY A 15 1.02 2.39 1.86
CA GLY A 15 0.64 3.22 0.71
C GLY A 15 -0.06 4.48 1.19
N ILE A 16 0.22 5.61 0.53
CA ILE A 16 -0.42 6.90 0.82
C ILE A 16 -1.05 7.39 -0.48
N HIS A 17 -2.36 7.61 -0.44
CA HIS A 17 -3.12 8.21 -1.53
C HIS A 17 -3.51 9.64 -1.12
N ASP A 18 -2.92 10.64 -1.79
CA ASP A 18 -3.28 12.05 -1.64
C ASP A 18 -4.52 12.34 -2.49
N VAL A 19 -5.65 12.57 -1.82
CA VAL A 19 -6.95 12.76 -2.47
C VAL A 19 -6.97 14.08 -3.24
N GLY A 20 -6.41 15.15 -2.69
CA GLY A 20 -6.44 16.46 -3.33
C GLY A 20 -5.50 16.55 -4.53
N ARG A 21 -4.45 15.72 -4.55
CA ARG A 21 -3.63 15.54 -5.75
C ARG A 21 -4.35 14.73 -6.81
N ALA A 22 -5.01 13.63 -6.43
CA ALA A 22 -5.76 12.80 -7.36
C ALA A 22 -6.90 13.56 -8.04
N GLU A 23 -7.67 14.36 -7.28
CA GLU A 23 -8.74 15.21 -7.81
C GLU A 23 -8.22 16.16 -8.92
N ARG A 24 -7.07 16.82 -8.72
CA ARG A 24 -6.48 17.71 -9.73
C ARG A 24 -5.99 16.96 -10.97
N GLU A 25 -5.39 15.80 -10.80
CA GLU A 25 -4.90 14.98 -11.92
C GLU A 25 -6.08 14.44 -12.77
N GLU A 26 -7.24 14.19 -12.16
CA GLU A 26 -8.48 13.82 -12.87
C GLU A 26 -9.05 15.00 -13.66
N GLU A 27 -9.14 16.20 -13.05
CA GLU A 27 -9.61 17.42 -13.72
C GLU A 27 -8.73 17.78 -14.94
N GLU A 28 -7.40 17.76 -14.79
CA GLU A 28 -6.46 18.05 -15.89
C GLU A 28 -6.54 17.00 -17.02
N GLY A 29 -6.79 15.73 -16.70
CA GLY A 29 -6.95 14.67 -17.68
C GLY A 29 -8.25 14.79 -18.49
N GLU A 30 -9.34 15.21 -17.84
CA GLU A 30 -10.62 15.48 -18.51
C GLU A 30 -10.53 16.67 -19.47
N GLU A 31 -9.84 17.75 -19.09
CA GLU A 31 -9.61 18.91 -19.96
C GLU A 31 -8.86 18.54 -21.24
N VAL A 32 -7.76 17.77 -21.13
CA VAL A 32 -6.98 17.32 -22.30
C VAL A 32 -7.81 16.40 -23.21
N SER A 33 -8.62 15.50 -22.64
CA SER A 33 -9.49 14.63 -23.44
C SER A 33 -10.58 15.39 -24.21
N ASN A 34 -11.15 16.44 -23.61
CA ASN A 34 -12.15 17.29 -24.26
C ASN A 34 -11.53 18.15 -25.38
N GLU A 35 -10.27 18.57 -25.25
CA GLU A 35 -9.55 19.27 -26.31
C GLU A 35 -9.26 18.35 -27.52
N GLU A 36 -8.87 17.09 -27.28
CA GLU A 36 -8.66 16.10 -28.35
C GLU A 36 -9.97 15.70 -29.05
N GLU A 37 -11.09 15.59 -28.31
CA GLU A 37 -12.41 15.32 -28.90
C GLU A 37 -12.95 16.51 -29.72
N GLN A 38 -12.66 17.75 -29.30
CA GLN A 38 -13.03 18.96 -30.06
C GLN A 38 -12.24 19.11 -31.37
N GLU A 39 -10.99 18.63 -31.44
CA GLU A 39 -10.26 18.56 -32.73
C GLU A 39 -10.77 17.43 -33.64
N ALA A 40 -11.47 16.43 -33.09
CA ALA A 40 -12.01 15.29 -33.84
C ALA A 40 -13.46 15.47 -34.33
N GLU A 41 -14.18 16.54 -33.95
CA GLU A 41 -15.56 16.80 -34.37
C GLU A 41 -15.64 17.36 -35.82
N ASN A 42 -15.31 16.53 -36.80
CA ASN A 42 -15.75 16.71 -38.19
C ASN A 42 -16.34 15.40 -38.77
N GLY A 43 -17.10 14.66 -37.96
CA GLY A 43 -17.88 13.51 -38.44
C GLY A 43 -18.73 12.76 -37.40
N LEU A 44 -20.03 13.11 -37.34
CA LEU A 44 -21.21 12.31 -36.96
C LEU A 44 -21.20 11.45 -35.67
N ALA A 45 -22.07 11.85 -34.73
CA ALA A 45 -22.40 11.36 -33.37
C ALA A 45 -23.10 9.96 -33.26
N PRO A 46 -23.66 9.55 -32.08
CA PRO A 46 -23.10 9.41 -30.72
C PRO A 46 -23.33 7.98 -30.15
N GLY A 47 -22.46 7.49 -29.26
CA GLY A 47 -22.66 6.17 -28.63
C GLY A 47 -21.82 5.90 -27.39
N ALA A 48 -22.45 6.11 -26.23
CA ALA A 48 -22.27 5.44 -24.92
C ALA A 48 -20.85 5.06 -24.43
N THR A 49 -20.50 5.66 -23.28
CA THR A 49 -19.81 5.04 -22.13
C THR A 49 -18.49 4.30 -22.39
N VAL A 50 -17.39 4.83 -21.83
CA VAL A 50 -16.53 4.18 -20.82
C VAL A 50 -15.27 5.05 -20.69
N GLY A 51 -15.25 5.91 -19.67
CA GLY A 51 -14.01 6.47 -19.15
C GLY A 51 -13.29 5.36 -18.38
N SER A 52 -12.23 4.80 -18.97
CA SER A 52 -11.35 3.86 -18.32
C SER A 52 -9.98 3.96 -18.98
N TYR A 53 -9.14 4.86 -18.47
CA TYR A 53 -7.71 4.89 -18.79
C TYR A 53 -7.02 3.68 -18.13
N GLY A 54 -7.19 2.52 -18.75
CA GLY A 54 -6.41 1.34 -18.49
C GLY A 54 -6.14 0.67 -19.81
N THR A 55 -4.98 0.91 -20.42
CA THR A 55 -4.48 0.09 -21.53
C THR A 55 -4.02 -1.29 -21.02
N SER A 56 -4.78 -1.91 -20.12
CA SER A 56 -4.57 -3.26 -19.63
C SER A 56 -5.44 -4.19 -20.47
N PRO A 57 -4.86 -5.08 -21.29
CA PRO A 57 -5.64 -6.04 -22.08
C PRO A 57 -6.39 -6.96 -21.13
N GLU A 58 -7.73 -6.91 -21.18
CA GLU A 58 -8.69 -7.77 -20.48
C GLU A 58 -8.22 -8.37 -19.14
N GLY A 59 -7.93 -7.50 -18.16
CA GLY A 59 -7.64 -7.90 -16.79
C GLY A 59 -8.67 -7.37 -15.79
N ILE A 60 -9.57 -8.24 -15.31
CA ILE A 60 -10.36 -8.08 -14.07
C ILE A 60 -11.48 -7.00 -14.08
N ALA A 61 -11.47 -6.02 -14.98
CA ALA A 61 -12.46 -4.92 -15.01
C ALA A 61 -13.94 -5.36 -14.99
N GLY A 62 -14.26 -6.53 -15.55
CA GLY A 62 -15.65 -7.05 -15.59
C GLY A 62 -16.22 -7.55 -14.26
N TYR A 63 -15.41 -7.73 -13.20
CA TYR A 63 -15.93 -8.17 -11.89
C TYR A 63 -16.34 -6.99 -10.99
N MET A 64 -15.95 -5.76 -11.32
CA MET A 64 -16.14 -4.59 -10.46
C MET A 64 -17.42 -3.78 -10.76
N SER A 65 -18.28 -4.28 -11.65
CA SER A 65 -19.46 -3.57 -12.17
C SER A 65 -20.62 -3.33 -11.16
N SER A 66 -20.40 -3.53 -9.87
CA SER A 66 -21.37 -3.20 -8.81
C SER A 66 -20.92 -2.07 -7.88
N CYS A 67 -19.69 -1.58 -8.04
CA CYS A 67 -19.18 -0.47 -7.25
C CYS A 67 -19.97 0.79 -7.63
N LYS A 68 -20.73 1.33 -6.68
CA LYS A 68 -21.19 2.72 -6.79
C LYS A 68 -19.97 3.61 -7.03
N PRO A 69 -20.09 4.69 -7.84
CA PRO A 69 -19.04 5.70 -7.90
C PRO A 69 -18.79 6.18 -6.47
N LEU A 70 -17.60 5.90 -5.95
CA LEU A 70 -17.16 6.38 -4.65
C LEU A 70 -16.69 7.82 -4.83
N GLY A 71 -17.01 8.68 -3.87
CA GLY A 71 -16.51 10.05 -3.88
C GLY A 71 -14.99 10.09 -3.65
N PRO A 72 -14.34 11.23 -3.91
CA PRO A 72 -12.90 11.37 -3.66
C PRO A 72 -12.51 11.02 -2.23
N GLY A 73 -11.56 10.10 -2.08
CA GLY A 73 -11.11 9.61 -0.78
C GLY A 73 -12.08 8.67 -0.05
N GLU A 74 -13.22 8.32 -0.66
CA GLU A 74 -14.08 7.25 -0.17
C GLU A 74 -13.54 5.89 -0.67
N PHE A 75 -13.66 4.87 0.16
CA PHE A 75 -13.23 3.51 -0.14
C PHE A 75 -14.27 2.50 0.39
N ASP A 76 -14.38 1.35 -0.26
CA ASP A 76 -15.28 0.28 0.20
C ASP A 76 -14.55 -0.59 1.23
N PRO A 77 -14.95 -0.60 2.51
CA PRO A 77 -14.25 -1.36 3.55
C PRO A 77 -14.28 -2.88 3.34
N TYR A 78 -15.13 -3.42 2.45
CA TYR A 78 -15.14 -4.84 2.10
C TYR A 78 -14.15 -5.18 0.99
N VAL A 79 -13.80 -4.21 0.14
CA VAL A 79 -12.83 -4.37 -0.95
C VAL A 79 -11.46 -3.88 -0.48
N ASP A 80 -11.41 -2.64 0.00
CA ASP A 80 -10.22 -1.94 0.47
C ASP A 80 -10.01 -2.16 1.97
N VAL A 81 -9.92 -3.43 2.37
CA VAL A 81 -9.87 -3.87 3.78
C VAL A 81 -8.68 -3.32 4.58
N TYR A 82 -7.67 -2.78 3.90
CA TYR A 82 -6.46 -2.20 4.49
C TYR A 82 -6.46 -0.67 4.49
N ALA A 83 -7.50 -0.03 3.95
CA ALA A 83 -7.61 1.41 3.85
C ALA A 83 -8.05 2.03 5.19
N VAL A 84 -7.43 3.15 5.52
CA VAL A 84 -7.74 3.99 6.67
C VAL A 84 -7.72 5.44 6.22
N GLY A 85 -8.85 6.13 6.36
CA GLY A 85 -8.94 7.55 6.06
C GLY A 85 -8.20 8.41 7.08
N SER A 86 -7.63 9.52 6.63
CA SER A 86 -7.11 10.59 7.48
C SER A 86 -8.19 11.14 8.44
N CYS A 87 -7.76 11.66 9.59
CA CYS A 87 -8.68 12.22 10.58
C CYS A 87 -9.27 13.57 10.13
N SER A 88 -10.44 13.92 10.65
CA SER A 88 -11.04 15.23 10.42
C SER A 88 -10.12 16.33 10.94
N GLY A 89 -9.76 17.29 10.08
CA GLY A 89 -8.83 18.37 10.41
C GLY A 89 -7.35 18.05 10.12
N ALA A 90 -7.04 16.90 9.51
CA ALA A 90 -5.72 16.64 8.96
C ALA A 90 -5.32 17.73 7.93
N PRO A 91 -4.03 18.11 7.87
CA PRO A 91 -3.57 19.14 6.93
C PRO A 91 -3.76 18.75 5.47
N GLN A 92 -3.78 17.46 5.17
CA GLN A 92 -4.03 16.89 3.86
C GLN A 92 -5.07 15.77 3.96
N ARG A 93 -5.94 15.67 2.94
CA ARG A 93 -6.89 14.56 2.81
C ARG A 93 -6.15 13.39 2.18
N GLU A 94 -5.84 12.40 3.00
CA GLU A 94 -5.13 11.19 2.59
C GLU A 94 -5.91 9.93 2.94
N VAL A 95 -5.70 8.87 2.16
CA VAL A 95 -6.09 7.50 2.48
C VAL A 95 -4.83 6.65 2.62
N TYR A 96 -4.67 6.00 3.76
CA TYR A 96 -3.53 5.13 4.08
C TYR A 96 -3.88 3.67 3.85
N PHE A 97 -3.05 2.94 3.12
CA PHE A 97 -3.19 1.49 2.92
C PHE A 97 -2.08 0.79 3.69
N MET A 98 -2.44 0.05 4.74
CA MET A 98 -1.46 -0.55 5.66
C MET A 98 -1.60 -2.06 5.78
N GLY A 99 -0.50 -2.79 5.55
CA GLY A 99 -0.48 -4.25 5.66
C GLY A 99 0.88 -4.80 6.03
N LEU A 100 0.91 -5.92 6.77
CA LEU A 100 2.15 -6.66 6.99
C LEU A 100 2.49 -7.50 5.75
N ILE A 101 3.73 -7.40 5.30
CA ILE A 101 4.27 -8.17 4.17
C ILE A 101 5.46 -9.04 4.61
N ASP A 102 5.93 -9.92 3.74
CA ASP A 102 7.10 -10.80 3.96
C ASP A 102 7.00 -11.71 5.20
N VAL A 103 5.79 -12.17 5.53
CA VAL A 103 5.48 -12.94 6.75
C VAL A 103 5.87 -14.43 6.68
N LEU A 104 6.67 -14.85 5.70
CA LEU A 104 7.02 -16.27 5.50
C LEU A 104 8.44 -16.63 5.97
N THR A 105 9.23 -15.66 6.41
CA THR A 105 10.59 -15.91 6.91
C THR A 105 10.56 -16.50 8.31
N GLN A 106 10.63 -17.83 8.39
CA GLN A 106 10.73 -18.55 9.67
C GLN A 106 12.16 -18.49 10.25
N TYR A 107 12.23 -18.33 11.56
CA TYR A 107 13.48 -18.38 12.31
C TYR A 107 13.91 -19.84 12.52
N ASP A 108 14.71 -20.34 11.58
CA ASP A 108 15.29 -21.68 11.64
C ASP A 108 16.48 -21.76 12.59
N THR A 109 16.51 -22.84 13.39
CA THR A 109 17.60 -23.14 14.34
C THR A 109 18.97 -23.35 13.67
N LYS A 110 19.02 -23.58 12.35
CA LYS A 110 20.28 -23.57 11.56
C LYS A 110 20.93 -22.18 11.46
N LYS A 111 20.15 -21.09 11.46
CA LYS A 111 20.68 -19.70 11.52
C LYS A 111 21.28 -19.37 12.89
N LYS A 112 20.88 -20.09 13.95
CA LYS A 112 21.31 -19.91 15.34
C LYS A 112 22.81 -20.15 15.54
N ALA A 113 23.38 -21.13 14.82
CA ALA A 113 24.82 -21.39 14.84
C ALA A 113 25.63 -20.27 14.17
N ALA A 114 25.14 -19.73 13.05
CA ALA A 114 25.79 -18.63 12.34
C ALA A 114 25.71 -17.30 13.13
N HIS A 115 24.58 -17.03 13.78
CA HIS A 115 24.40 -15.85 14.63
C HIS A 115 25.26 -15.90 15.89
N ALA A 116 25.29 -17.04 16.58
CA ALA A 116 26.16 -17.24 17.74
C ALA A 116 27.64 -17.06 17.34
N ALA A 117 28.08 -17.66 16.23
CA ALA A 117 29.44 -17.49 15.73
C ALA A 117 29.78 -16.04 15.34
N LYS A 118 28.85 -15.28 14.74
CA LYS A 118 29.06 -13.86 14.40
C LYS A 118 29.13 -12.96 15.63
N THR A 119 28.28 -13.18 16.63
CA THR A 119 28.27 -12.41 17.90
C THR A 119 29.58 -12.59 18.67
N VAL A 120 30.13 -13.81 18.67
CA VAL A 120 31.39 -14.13 19.35
C VAL A 120 32.61 -13.55 18.61
N LYS A 121 32.56 -13.41 17.28
CA LYS A 121 33.67 -12.84 16.49
C LYS A 121 33.69 -11.30 16.40
N HIS A 122 32.55 -10.61 16.46
CA HIS A 122 32.45 -9.17 16.16
C HIS A 122 31.99 -8.28 17.34
N GLY A 123 31.80 -8.87 18.52
CA GLY A 123 31.36 -8.14 19.72
C GLY A 123 29.84 -7.93 19.76
N ALA A 124 29.32 -7.73 20.98
CA ALA A 124 27.89 -7.68 21.31
C ALA A 124 27.11 -6.50 20.68
N GLY A 125 27.77 -5.61 19.94
CA GLY A 125 27.18 -4.43 19.31
C GLY A 125 26.92 -4.55 17.81
N ALA A 126 27.21 -5.69 17.19
CA ALA A 126 26.83 -5.90 15.79
C ALA A 126 25.31 -5.99 15.69
N GLU A 127 24.68 -5.07 14.93
CA GLU A 127 23.29 -5.19 14.51
C GLU A 127 23.16 -6.40 13.58
N ILE A 128 23.09 -7.59 14.16
CA ILE A 128 22.94 -8.80 13.37
C ILE A 128 21.49 -8.81 12.87
N SER A 129 21.32 -8.83 11.55
CA SER A 129 20.02 -8.80 10.87
C SER A 129 19.06 -9.93 11.29
N THR A 130 19.52 -10.94 12.04
CA THR A 130 18.75 -12.14 12.41
C THR A 130 18.56 -12.33 13.92
N VAL A 131 17.87 -11.39 14.57
CA VAL A 131 17.57 -11.47 16.02
C VAL A 131 16.40 -12.43 16.33
N HIS A 132 16.26 -12.84 17.59
CA HIS A 132 15.16 -13.70 18.05
C HIS A 132 13.78 -13.07 17.70
N PRO A 133 12.76 -13.85 17.31
CA PRO A 133 11.45 -13.31 16.91
C PRO A 133 10.83 -12.32 17.91
N GLU A 134 10.94 -12.57 19.22
CA GLU A 134 10.49 -11.64 20.27
C GLU A 134 11.21 -10.28 20.22
N GLN A 135 12.53 -10.28 20.03
CA GLN A 135 13.32 -9.05 19.93
C GLN A 135 13.00 -8.30 18.63
N TYR A 136 12.84 -9.03 17.52
CA TYR A 136 12.40 -8.45 16.25
C TYR A 136 11.04 -7.76 16.40
N ALA A 137 10.06 -8.47 16.97
CA ALA A 137 8.72 -7.93 17.17
C ALA A 137 8.71 -6.71 18.10
N LYS A 138 9.54 -6.70 19.15
CA LYS A 138 9.69 -5.52 20.01
C LYS A 138 10.21 -4.32 19.21
N ARG A 139 11.33 -4.48 18.50
CA ARG A 139 11.92 -3.42 17.67
C ARG A 139 10.92 -2.89 16.63
N PHE A 140 10.24 -3.79 15.94
CA PHE A 140 9.22 -3.44 14.95
C PHE A 140 8.10 -2.61 15.57
N ARG A 141 7.53 -3.06 16.69
CA ARG A 141 6.46 -2.32 17.39
C ARG A 141 6.93 -0.96 17.89
N ASP A 142 8.10 -0.90 18.52
CA ASP A 142 8.67 0.35 19.02
C ASP A 142 8.86 1.36 17.87
N PHE A 143 9.36 0.89 16.71
CA PHE A 143 9.53 1.72 15.53
C PHE A 143 8.19 2.28 15.00
N ILE A 144 7.18 1.43 14.82
CA ILE A 144 5.86 1.86 14.34
C ILE A 144 5.22 2.84 15.34
N SER A 145 5.29 2.55 16.64
CA SER A 145 4.76 3.47 17.67
C SER A 145 5.46 4.83 17.66
N ASN A 146 6.77 4.90 17.37
CA ASN A 146 7.49 6.17 17.33
C ASN A 146 7.17 7.01 16.08
N ILE A 147 6.83 6.39 14.95
CA ILE A 147 6.45 7.12 13.72
C ILE A 147 5.12 7.85 13.90
N PHE A 148 4.18 7.23 14.61
CA PHE A 148 2.82 7.74 14.78
C PHE A 148 2.56 8.31 16.19
N ALA A 149 3.61 8.62 16.95
CA ALA A 149 3.53 9.19 18.29
C ALA A 149 3.18 10.69 18.29
#